data_AF-A0A8S3HJ00-F1
#
_entry.id   AF-A0A8S3HJ00-F1
#
_cell.length_a   1.000
_cell.length_b   1.000
_cell.length_c   1.000
_cell.angle_alpha   90.00
_cell.angle_beta   90.00
_cell.angle_gamma   90.00
#
_symmetry.space_group_name_H-M   'P 1'
#
loop_
_entity.id
_entity.type
_entity.pdbx_description
1 polymer ?
#
loop_
_entity_poly.entity_id
_entity_poly.type
_entity_poly.pdbx_seq_one_letter_code
_entity_poly.pdbx_strand_id
1 'polypeptide(L)'
;ETTPTQHDTLRDRPAPDSEHCLAAEQKPLFEKVDHNEELDDEALQSPLPHILEQAYYFEQAGIGLGKDESYRIWLALKQLADKGQIDKLRFWGKIFGTQKNYFIAEAEQNVDDETDENELHEEAHISDDNRHPNEEEMDGEEDMLPKSNYKPPPVVPKEERGTGVNKYTYYVCNHPGGVWVKLPIVTPAQISQARLIKHYFTGDLNKEITSYPAYSGTERNYLRAQIARISATSSVSPAGKFKFSEEEEETEDEGARESYQENEDFKGATLSELLDEELNG
;
A
#
# COMPACT_ATOMS: atom_id res chain seq x y z
N GLU A 1 -52.48 -35.89 33.32
CA GLU A 1 -51.30 -35.01 33.24
C GLU A 1 -51.10 -34.63 31.79
N THR A 2 -51.37 -33.37 31.46
CA THR A 2 -51.27 -32.84 30.10
C THR A 2 -49.82 -32.41 29.89
N THR A 3 -49.13 -33.03 28.93
CA THR A 3 -47.80 -32.60 28.49
C THR A 3 -47.87 -31.14 28.01
N PRO A 4 -46.97 -30.25 28.45
CA PRO A 4 -46.95 -28.89 27.93
C PRO A 4 -46.51 -28.94 26.48
N THR A 5 -47.39 -28.52 25.58
CA THR A 5 -47.07 -28.19 24.19
C THR A 5 -45.88 -27.23 24.18
N GLN A 6 -44.73 -27.70 23.70
CA GLN A 6 -43.64 -26.82 23.28
C GLN A 6 -44.22 -25.91 22.21
N HIS A 7 -44.54 -24.67 22.59
CA HIS A 7 -44.82 -23.63 21.62
C HIS A 7 -43.54 -23.44 20.82
N ASP A 8 -43.61 -23.83 19.54
CA ASP A 8 -42.59 -23.53 18.55
C ASP A 8 -42.43 -22.00 18.50
N THR A 9 -41.36 -21.51 19.13
CA THR A 9 -41.02 -20.09 19.13
C THR A 9 -39.95 -19.88 18.08
N LEU A 10 -40.30 -20.16 16.81
CA LEU A 10 -39.57 -19.68 15.65
C LEU A 10 -39.53 -18.14 15.74
N ARG A 11 -38.47 -17.62 16.34
CA ARG A 11 -38.13 -16.21 16.27
C ARG A 11 -37.52 -15.99 14.90
N ASP A 12 -38.16 -15.15 14.08
CA ASP A 12 -37.52 -14.62 12.89
C ASP A 12 -36.21 -13.96 13.32
N ARG A 13 -35.10 -14.63 13.03
CA ARG A 13 -33.78 -14.01 13.06
C ARG A 13 -33.60 -13.42 11.68
N PRO A 14 -33.76 -12.10 11.49
CA PRO A 14 -33.43 -11.50 10.21
C PRO A 14 -32.00 -11.89 9.84
N ALA A 15 -31.77 -12.16 8.56
CA ALA A 15 -30.41 -12.37 8.08
C ALA A 15 -29.55 -11.18 8.52
N PRO A 16 -28.35 -11.41 9.05
CA PRO A 16 -27.52 -10.31 9.54
C PRO A 16 -27.23 -9.35 8.38
N ASP A 17 -27.57 -8.08 8.58
CA ASP A 17 -27.28 -7.02 7.63
C ASP A 17 -25.76 -6.89 7.41
N SER A 18 -25.34 -6.30 6.29
CA SER A 18 -23.91 -6.08 6.00
C SER A 18 -23.20 -5.31 7.12
N GLU A 19 -23.88 -4.35 7.74
CA GLU A 19 -23.33 -3.58 8.87
C GLU A 19 -23.15 -4.45 10.12
N HIS A 20 -24.07 -5.40 10.35
CA HIS A 20 -23.96 -6.33 11.47
C HIS A 20 -22.77 -7.28 11.30
N CYS A 21 -22.53 -7.79 10.08
CA CYS A 21 -21.35 -8.61 9.78
C CYS A 21 -20.05 -7.81 9.99
N LEU A 22 -19.98 -6.58 9.47
CA LEU A 22 -18.82 -5.70 9.67
C LEU A 22 -18.58 -5.39 11.16
N ALA A 23 -19.64 -5.12 11.91
CA ALA A 23 -19.54 -4.87 13.35
C ALA A 23 -19.04 -6.10 14.11
N ALA A 24 -19.48 -7.31 13.71
CA ALA A 24 -19.00 -8.55 14.31
C ALA A 24 -17.50 -8.78 14.06
N GLU A 25 -17.01 -8.44 12.87
CA GLU A 25 -15.58 -8.50 12.53
C GLU A 25 -14.76 -7.41 13.23
N GLN A 26 -15.35 -6.24 13.48
CA GLN A 26 -14.69 -5.12 14.18
C GLN A 26 -14.70 -5.25 15.69
N LYS A 27 -15.64 -5.99 16.27
CA LYS A 27 -15.78 -6.13 17.72
C LYS A 27 -14.48 -6.55 18.44
N PRO A 28 -13.69 -7.51 17.94
CA PRO A 28 -12.43 -7.92 18.58
C PRO A 28 -11.39 -6.80 18.68
N LEU A 29 -11.48 -5.74 17.86
CA LEU A 29 -10.59 -4.58 17.95
C LEU A 29 -10.72 -3.84 19.29
N PHE A 30 -11.91 -3.88 19.90
CA PHE A 30 -12.24 -3.11 21.10
C PHE A 30 -12.11 -3.90 22.39
N GLU A 31 -11.87 -5.21 22.29
CA GLU A 31 -11.66 -6.05 23.46
C GLU A 31 -10.28 -5.72 24.05
N LYS A 32 -10.27 -5.35 25.33
CA LYS A 32 -9.02 -5.09 26.04
C LYS A 32 -8.29 -6.41 26.17
N VAL A 33 -7.10 -6.50 25.59
CA VAL A 33 -6.16 -7.55 25.93
C VAL A 33 -5.65 -7.21 27.33
N ASP A 34 -5.93 -8.07 28.31
CA ASP A 34 -5.39 -7.94 29.66
C ASP A 34 -3.88 -8.20 29.60
N HIS A 35 -3.11 -7.17 29.24
CA HIS A 35 -1.65 -7.21 29.35
C HIS A 35 -1.29 -7.09 30.82
N ASN A 36 -1.17 -8.24 31.48
CA ASN A 36 -0.65 -8.38 32.84
C ASN A 36 0.87 -8.58 32.81
N GLU A 37 1.54 -7.91 31.88
CA GLU A 37 2.99 -7.97 31.69
C GLU A 37 3.56 -6.65 32.21
N GLU A 38 4.52 -6.76 33.14
CA GLU A 38 5.35 -5.64 33.57
C GLU A 38 5.96 -5.02 32.31
N LEU A 39 5.44 -3.87 31.90
CA LEU A 39 5.86 -3.17 30.69
C LEU A 39 7.34 -2.79 30.87
N ASP A 40 8.21 -3.51 30.17
CA ASP A 40 9.62 -3.15 30.05
C ASP A 40 9.72 -1.78 29.38
N ASP A 41 10.61 -0.91 29.86
CA ASP A 41 10.67 0.48 29.41
C ASP A 41 11.04 0.60 27.90
N GLU A 42 11.61 -0.45 27.30
CA GLU A 42 11.85 -0.58 25.85
C GLU A 42 10.58 -0.85 25.02
N ALA A 43 9.51 -1.38 25.63
CA ALA A 43 8.22 -1.58 24.98
C ALA A 43 7.39 -0.27 24.84
N LEU A 44 7.90 0.86 25.35
CA LEU A 44 7.19 2.15 25.26
C LEU A 44 7.25 2.81 23.88
N GLN A 45 8.21 2.43 23.02
CA GLN A 45 8.32 3.05 21.70
C GLN A 45 7.40 2.32 20.71
N SER A 46 6.12 2.71 20.71
CA SER A 46 5.15 2.18 19.75
C SER A 46 5.63 2.46 18.32
N PRO A 47 5.61 1.47 17.41
CA PRO A 47 5.99 1.69 16.00
C PRO A 47 4.98 2.57 15.25
N LEU A 48 3.87 2.96 15.90
CA LEU A 48 2.78 3.74 15.33
C LEU A 48 2.94 5.24 15.63
N PRO A 49 2.69 6.12 14.64
CA PRO A 49 2.56 7.54 14.91
C PRO A 49 1.27 7.84 15.69
N HIS A 50 1.17 9.06 16.22
CA HIS A 50 -0.01 9.51 16.97
C HIS A 50 -1.20 9.83 16.03
N ILE A 51 -1.82 8.78 15.45
CA ILE A 51 -2.88 8.87 14.42
C ILE A 51 -4.06 9.74 14.86
N LEU A 52 -4.45 9.70 16.13
CA LEU A 52 -5.58 10.49 16.63
C LEU A 52 -5.29 11.99 16.64
N GLU A 53 -4.03 12.37 16.80
CA GLU A 53 -3.62 13.79 16.73
C GLU A 53 -3.61 14.25 15.27
N GLN A 54 -3.09 13.42 14.37
CA GLN A 54 -3.15 13.69 12.92
C GLN A 54 -4.61 13.84 12.45
N ALA A 55 -5.51 12.95 12.89
CA ALA A 55 -6.94 13.04 12.58
C ALA A 55 -7.57 14.33 13.11
N TYR A 56 -7.15 14.81 14.28
CA TYR A 56 -7.59 16.10 14.81
C TYR A 56 -7.17 17.26 13.90
N TYR A 57 -5.91 17.31 13.46
CA TYR A 57 -5.45 18.36 12.55
C TYR A 57 -6.13 18.30 11.18
N PHE A 58 -6.37 17.11 10.63
CA PHE A 58 -7.12 16.96 9.39
C PHE A 58 -8.56 17.44 9.51
N GLU A 59 -9.23 17.13 10.62
CA GLU A 59 -10.59 17.62 10.90
C GLU A 59 -10.62 19.15 10.99
N GLN A 60 -9.62 19.79 11.61
CA GLN A 60 -9.52 21.25 11.64
C GLN A 60 -9.36 21.85 10.23
N ALA A 61 -8.68 21.15 9.33
CA ALA A 61 -8.54 21.52 7.93
C ALA A 61 -9.76 21.14 7.06
N GLY A 62 -10.77 20.46 7.63
CA GLY A 62 -11.96 20.01 6.90
C GLY A 62 -11.72 18.84 5.95
N ILE A 63 -10.63 18.09 6.16
CA ILE A 63 -10.23 16.93 5.35
C ILE A 63 -10.08 15.68 6.23
N GLY A 64 -9.88 14.52 5.60
CA GLY A 64 -9.57 13.28 6.31
C GLY A 64 -10.77 12.38 6.59
N LEU A 65 -10.59 11.47 7.56
CA LEU A 65 -11.57 10.45 7.94
C LEU A 65 -12.24 10.82 9.26
N GLY A 66 -13.46 10.34 9.48
CA GLY A 66 -14.18 10.59 10.73
C GLY A 66 -13.44 10.04 11.95
N LYS A 67 -13.65 10.65 13.13
CA LYS A 67 -13.02 10.23 14.40
C LYS A 67 -13.20 8.73 14.70
N ASP A 68 -14.42 8.22 14.53
CA ASP A 68 -14.74 6.81 14.80
C ASP A 68 -14.07 5.85 13.80
N GLU A 69 -13.89 6.29 12.55
CA GLU A 69 -13.16 5.51 11.54
C GLU A 69 -11.65 5.52 11.83
N SER A 70 -11.09 6.69 12.15
CA SER A 70 -9.70 6.86 12.53
C SER A 70 -9.32 6.04 13.76
N TYR A 71 -10.20 5.96 14.76
CA TYR A 71 -9.97 5.14 15.96
C TYR A 71 -9.97 3.63 15.63
N ARG A 72 -10.88 3.17 14.77
CA ARG A 72 -10.90 1.78 14.28
C ARG A 72 -9.65 1.45 13.47
N ILE A 73 -9.18 2.37 12.63
CA ILE A 73 -7.94 2.23 11.88
C ILE A 73 -6.74 2.12 12.83
N TRP A 74 -6.67 2.99 13.85
CA TRP A 74 -5.62 2.92 14.86
C TRP A 74 -5.58 1.56 15.57
N LEU A 75 -6.73 1.03 15.99
CA LEU A 75 -6.80 -0.31 16.59
C LEU A 75 -6.37 -1.42 15.61
N ALA A 76 -6.78 -1.32 14.34
CA ALA A 76 -6.43 -2.30 13.33
C ALA A 76 -4.93 -2.29 12.97
N LEU A 77 -4.30 -1.13 13.03
CA LEU A 77 -2.85 -0.97 12.86
C LEU A 77 -2.09 -1.45 14.08
N LYS A 78 -2.61 -1.22 15.30
CA LYS A 78 -2.04 -1.79 16.52
C LYS A 78 -2.00 -3.33 16.44
N GLN A 79 -3.11 -3.95 16.04
CA GLN A 79 -3.14 -5.40 15.83
C GLN A 79 -2.19 -5.88 14.72
N LEU A 80 -1.89 -5.05 13.72
CA LEU A 80 -0.91 -5.39 12.69
C LEU A 80 0.52 -5.32 13.24
N ALA A 81 0.83 -4.27 14.00
CA ALA A 81 2.11 -4.10 14.67
C ALA A 81 2.38 -5.20 15.70
N ASP A 82 1.36 -5.65 16.44
CA ASP A 82 1.52 -6.72 17.43
C ASP A 82 1.77 -8.10 16.78
N LYS A 83 1.34 -8.30 15.52
CA LYS A 83 1.45 -9.58 14.80
C LYS A 83 2.71 -9.69 13.94
N GLY A 84 3.24 -8.56 13.47
CA GLY A 84 4.39 -8.51 12.58
C GLY A 84 5.61 -7.92 13.29
N GLN A 85 6.80 -8.33 12.87
CA GLN A 85 8.02 -7.60 13.19
C GLN A 85 8.05 -6.37 12.27
N ILE A 86 7.61 -5.21 12.79
CA ILE A 86 7.54 -3.95 12.04
C ILE A 86 8.22 -2.87 12.86
N ASP A 87 9.23 -2.21 12.28
CA ASP A 87 10.00 -1.17 12.95
C ASP A 87 9.22 0.14 13.00
N LYS A 88 8.61 0.53 11.88
CA LYS A 88 7.73 1.70 11.80
C LYS A 88 6.51 1.39 10.96
N LEU A 89 5.34 1.75 11.46
CA LEU A 89 4.06 1.52 10.80
C LEU A 89 3.26 2.81 10.71
N ARG A 90 2.92 3.23 9.50
CA ARG A 90 2.15 4.46 9.23
C ARG A 90 0.86 4.12 8.50
N PHE A 91 -0.22 4.83 8.83
CA PHE A 91 -1.40 4.83 7.98
C PHE A 91 -1.12 5.63 6.70
N TRP A 92 -1.08 4.97 5.55
CA TRP A 92 -0.84 5.63 4.28
C TRP A 92 -2.09 6.35 3.78
N GLY A 93 -3.25 5.67 3.86
CA GLY A 93 -4.51 6.23 3.42
C GLY A 93 -5.56 5.20 3.05
N LYS A 94 -6.61 5.70 2.39
CA LYS A 94 -7.77 4.92 1.94
C LYS A 94 -8.03 5.16 0.45
N ILE A 95 -8.19 4.08 -0.31
CA ILE A 95 -8.61 4.12 -1.72
C ILE A 95 -10.00 3.55 -1.84
N PHE A 96 -10.89 4.29 -2.50
CA PHE A 96 -12.26 3.85 -2.75
C PHE A 96 -12.33 2.91 -3.94
N GLY A 97 -13.06 1.81 -3.76
CA GLY A 97 -13.39 0.89 -4.83
C GLY A 97 -14.90 0.82 -5.08
N THR A 98 -15.29 0.23 -6.20
CA THR A 98 -16.71 0.12 -6.59
C THR A 98 -17.49 -0.88 -5.76
N GLN A 99 -16.82 -1.87 -5.14
CA GLN A 99 -17.44 -2.89 -4.29
C GLN A 99 -16.91 -2.82 -2.86
N LYS A 100 -15.58 -2.76 -2.69
CA LYS A 100 -14.93 -2.59 -1.38
C LYS A 100 -13.85 -1.53 -1.46
N ASN A 101 -13.57 -0.90 -0.33
CA ASN A 101 -12.48 0.05 -0.21
C ASN A 101 -11.18 -0.68 0.16
N TYR A 102 -10.06 0.04 0.06
CA TYR A 102 -8.75 -0.40 0.53
C TYR A 102 -8.24 0.58 1.57
N PHE A 103 -7.89 0.07 2.73
CA PHE A 103 -7.15 0.77 3.78
C PHE A 103 -5.70 0.29 3.70
N ILE A 104 -4.77 1.22 3.63
CA ILE A 104 -3.39 0.94 3.30
C ILE A 104 -2.50 1.37 4.47
N ALA A 105 -1.67 0.45 4.92
CA ALA A 105 -0.61 0.69 5.89
C ALA A 105 0.74 0.63 5.18
N GLU A 106 1.63 1.56 5.52
CA GLU A 106 3.01 1.64 5.05
C GLU A 106 3.92 1.21 6.19
N ALA A 107 4.76 0.22 5.96
CA ALA A 107 5.64 -0.38 6.95
C ALA A 107 7.10 -0.27 6.50
N GLU A 108 7.97 0.12 7.42
CA GLU A 108 9.42 -0.02 7.32
C GLU A 108 9.80 -1.27 8.12
N GLN A 109 10.48 -2.22 7.46
CA GLN A 109 10.92 -3.48 8.02
C GLN A 109 12.33 -3.76 7.54
N ASN A 110 13.19 -4.27 8.42
CA ASN A 110 14.52 -4.71 8.04
C ASN A 110 14.45 -5.84 7.00
N VAL A 111 15.24 -5.69 5.93
CA VAL A 111 15.22 -6.58 4.75
C VAL A 111 15.71 -7.99 5.08
N ASP A 112 16.49 -8.14 6.15
CA ASP A 112 17.09 -9.42 6.58
C ASP A 112 16.09 -10.42 7.16
N ASP A 113 14.88 -9.98 7.56
CA ASP A 113 13.91 -10.82 8.29
C ASP A 113 12.93 -11.60 7.38
N GLU A 114 12.95 -11.40 6.06
CA GLU A 114 12.00 -12.05 5.15
C GLU A 114 12.68 -12.86 4.02
N THR A 115 12.86 -14.17 4.23
CA THR A 115 12.96 -15.16 3.15
C THR A 115 11.58 -15.41 2.54
N ASP A 116 11.07 -14.51 1.71
CA ASP A 116 9.82 -14.75 0.99
C ASP A 116 10.06 -15.57 -0.30
N GLU A 117 9.92 -16.89 -0.19
CA GLU A 117 9.96 -17.86 -1.31
C GLU A 117 8.83 -17.65 -2.36
N ASN A 118 7.87 -16.77 -2.08
CA ASN A 118 6.70 -16.54 -2.94
C ASN A 118 6.96 -15.59 -4.14
N GLU A 119 8.06 -14.84 -4.14
CA GLU A 119 8.37 -13.93 -5.26
C GLU A 119 8.90 -14.65 -6.52
N LEU A 120 9.41 -15.88 -6.37
CA LEU A 120 9.97 -16.67 -7.47
C LEU A 120 8.89 -17.35 -8.34
N HIS A 121 7.66 -17.50 -7.84
CA HIS A 121 6.62 -18.27 -8.53
C HIS A 121 5.71 -17.44 -9.46
N GLU A 122 5.60 -16.13 -9.26
CA GLU A 122 4.79 -15.27 -10.16
C GLU A 122 5.51 -14.95 -11.49
N GLU A 123 6.84 -15.08 -11.56
CA GLU A 123 7.62 -14.77 -12.77
C GLU A 123 7.61 -15.91 -13.82
N ALA A 124 7.17 -17.13 -13.46
CA ALA A 124 7.17 -18.27 -14.38
C ALA A 124 6.03 -18.25 -15.43
N HIS A 125 5.08 -17.32 -15.34
CA HIS A 125 3.93 -17.24 -16.26
C HIS A 125 3.94 -16.07 -17.24
N ILE A 126 5.03 -15.27 -17.29
CA ILE A 126 5.25 -14.24 -18.33
C ILE A 126 6.51 -14.54 -19.15
N SER A 127 6.74 -15.81 -19.46
CA SER A 127 7.57 -16.16 -20.61
C SER A 127 6.79 -17.06 -21.54
N ASP A 128 6.83 -16.68 -22.82
CA ASP A 128 6.35 -17.42 -23.99
C ASP A 128 4.89 -17.19 -24.47
N ASP A 129 4.57 -15.94 -24.83
CA ASP A 129 3.65 -15.71 -25.97
C ASP A 129 4.38 -14.97 -27.10
N ASN A 130 5.57 -15.47 -27.45
CA ASN A 130 6.12 -15.29 -28.80
C ASN A 130 5.74 -16.52 -29.63
N ARG A 131 4.43 -16.71 -29.81
CA ARG A 131 3.90 -17.70 -30.74
C ARG A 131 4.14 -17.19 -32.16
N HIS A 132 5.37 -17.30 -32.66
CA HIS A 132 5.62 -17.28 -34.09
C HIS A 132 4.80 -18.43 -34.70
N PRO A 133 3.84 -18.18 -35.60
CA PRO A 133 3.31 -19.26 -36.41
C PRO A 133 4.50 -19.84 -37.16
N ASN A 134 4.66 -21.16 -37.08
CA ASN A 134 5.65 -21.90 -37.84
C ASN A 134 5.42 -21.60 -39.34
N GLU A 135 6.20 -20.69 -39.91
CA GLU A 135 6.20 -20.46 -41.36
C GLU A 135 6.90 -21.66 -41.98
N GLU A 136 6.08 -22.63 -42.43
CA GLU A 136 6.52 -23.70 -43.32
C GLU A 136 7.27 -23.07 -44.49
N GLU A 137 8.50 -23.53 -44.72
CA GLU A 137 9.36 -23.12 -45.82
C GLU A 137 8.64 -23.37 -47.16
N MET A 138 7.96 -22.35 -47.68
CA MET A 138 7.47 -22.34 -49.06
C MET A 138 8.48 -21.55 -49.88
N ASP A 139 9.37 -22.29 -50.53
CA ASP A 139 10.40 -21.82 -51.45
C ASP A 139 9.73 -21.14 -52.66
N GLY A 140 9.66 -19.80 -52.63
CA GLY A 140 9.08 -18.97 -53.67
C GLY A 140 9.57 -17.54 -53.54
N GLU A 141 10.39 -17.10 -54.49
CA GLU A 141 10.90 -15.73 -54.62
C GLU A 141 9.74 -14.72 -54.78
N GLU A 142 9.22 -14.17 -53.69
CA GLU A 142 8.36 -12.98 -53.70
C GLU A 142 8.86 -11.96 -52.66
N ASP A 143 8.88 -10.67 -53.07
CA ASP A 143 9.48 -9.50 -52.41
C ASP A 143 9.42 -9.52 -50.86
N MET A 144 10.51 -9.95 -50.22
CA MET A 144 10.64 -9.86 -48.76
C MET A 144 10.71 -8.40 -48.32
N LEU A 145 9.74 -7.97 -47.51
CA LEU A 145 9.78 -6.67 -46.85
C LEU A 145 11.09 -6.51 -46.07
N PRO A 146 11.70 -5.30 -46.05
CA PRO A 146 12.94 -5.08 -45.33
C PRO A 146 12.75 -5.41 -43.84
N LYS A 147 13.59 -6.30 -43.32
CA LYS A 147 13.59 -6.66 -41.89
C LYS A 147 13.86 -5.41 -41.06
N SER A 148 12.96 -5.10 -40.14
CA SER A 148 13.09 -3.95 -39.23
C SER A 148 14.37 -4.07 -38.40
N ASN A 149 15.20 -3.03 -38.40
CA ASN A 149 16.36 -2.90 -37.51
C ASN A 149 15.98 -2.35 -36.12
N TYR A 150 14.69 -2.28 -35.79
CA TYR A 150 14.23 -1.79 -34.49
C TYR A 150 14.64 -2.77 -33.38
N LYS A 151 15.40 -2.26 -32.41
CA LYS A 151 15.64 -2.96 -31.14
C LYS A 151 14.75 -2.33 -30.08
N PRO A 152 13.91 -3.10 -29.36
CA PRO A 152 13.14 -2.55 -28.27
C PRO A 152 14.10 -1.92 -27.23
N PRO A 153 13.67 -0.84 -26.55
CA PRO A 153 14.45 -0.27 -25.46
C PRO A 153 14.81 -1.34 -24.43
N PRO A 154 16.01 -1.29 -23.82
CA PRO A 154 16.37 -2.21 -22.75
C PRO A 154 15.37 -2.07 -21.60
N VAL A 155 14.94 -3.20 -21.04
CA VAL A 155 14.04 -3.22 -19.89
C VAL A 155 14.80 -2.73 -18.67
N VAL A 156 14.27 -1.71 -18.00
CA VAL A 156 14.85 -1.18 -16.76
C VAL A 156 14.74 -2.25 -15.67
N PRO A 157 15.83 -2.58 -14.97
CA PRO A 157 15.81 -3.59 -13.91
C PRO A 157 14.89 -3.18 -12.76
N LYS A 158 14.36 -4.18 -12.03
CA LYS A 158 13.59 -3.93 -10.81
C LYS A 158 14.51 -3.48 -9.68
N GLU A 159 14.07 -2.49 -8.92
CA GLU A 159 14.76 -2.05 -7.70
C GLU A 159 14.59 -3.11 -6.60
N GLU A 160 15.66 -3.36 -5.85
CA GLU A 160 15.66 -4.29 -4.73
C GLU A 160 14.78 -3.78 -3.57
N ARG A 161 14.32 -4.71 -2.74
CA ARG A 161 13.57 -4.40 -1.53
C ARG A 161 14.42 -3.53 -0.60
N GLY A 162 13.82 -2.50 -0.02
CA GLY A 162 14.51 -1.54 0.84
C GLY A 162 15.13 -0.34 0.10
N THR A 163 15.18 -0.36 -1.23
CA THR A 163 15.77 0.73 -2.03
C THR A 163 14.71 1.46 -2.85
N GLY A 164 14.88 2.76 -3.05
CA GLY A 164 14.06 3.59 -3.94
C GLY A 164 12.55 3.46 -3.71
N VAL A 165 11.81 3.08 -4.76
CA VAL A 165 10.35 2.90 -4.77
C VAL A 165 9.91 1.69 -3.94
N ASN A 166 10.81 0.73 -3.72
CA ASN A 166 10.59 -0.49 -2.94
C ASN A 166 11.14 -0.39 -1.51
N LYS A 167 11.41 0.82 -1.00
CA LYS A 167 11.83 1.08 0.38
C LYS A 167 10.83 0.60 1.43
N TYR A 168 9.53 0.85 1.20
CA TYR A 168 8.47 0.49 2.15
C TYR A 168 7.64 -0.70 1.68
N THR A 169 7.26 -1.55 2.63
CA THR A 169 6.27 -2.62 2.42
C THR A 169 4.88 -2.07 2.68
N TYR A 170 3.93 -2.40 1.79
CA TYR A 170 2.55 -1.95 1.92
C TYR A 170 1.62 -3.09 2.27
N TYR A 171 0.79 -2.90 3.29
CA TYR A 171 -0.25 -3.84 3.71
C TYR A 171 -1.62 -3.24 3.43
N VAL A 172 -2.55 -4.08 2.98
CA VAL A 172 -3.90 -3.65 2.59
C VAL A 172 -4.96 -4.49 3.30
N CYS A 173 -6.00 -3.83 3.79
CA CYS A 173 -7.22 -4.49 4.25
C CYS A 173 -8.46 -3.81 3.65
N ASN A 174 -9.58 -4.52 3.55
CA ASN A 174 -10.81 -3.94 2.98
C ASN A 174 -11.63 -3.12 3.98
N HIS A 175 -11.49 -3.43 5.26
CA HIS A 175 -12.10 -2.72 6.38
C HIS A 175 -11.20 -2.85 7.61
N PRO A 176 -11.26 -1.91 8.57
CA PRO A 176 -10.57 -2.06 9.84
C PRO A 176 -10.99 -3.36 10.53
N GLY A 177 -10.03 -4.13 11.03
CA GLY A 177 -10.25 -5.44 11.67
C GLY A 177 -10.25 -6.63 10.71
N GLY A 178 -10.19 -6.38 9.40
CA GLY A 178 -9.99 -7.43 8.40
C GLY A 178 -8.56 -7.98 8.39
N VAL A 179 -8.34 -9.01 7.59
CA VAL A 179 -7.00 -9.56 7.37
C VAL A 179 -6.17 -8.58 6.54
N TRP A 180 -4.96 -8.30 7.01
CA TRP A 180 -3.97 -7.51 6.28
C TRP A 180 -3.26 -8.38 5.25
N VAL A 181 -3.27 -7.95 3.99
CA VAL A 181 -2.61 -8.62 2.87
C VAL A 181 -1.44 -7.76 2.41
N LYS A 182 -0.25 -8.36 2.41
CA LYS A 182 0.97 -7.72 1.90
C LYS A 182 0.89 -7.53 0.38
N LEU A 183 1.26 -6.35 -0.11
CA LEU A 183 1.37 -6.08 -1.54
C LEU A 183 2.74 -6.52 -2.07
N PRO A 184 2.80 -6.94 -3.35
CA PRO A 184 4.07 -7.29 -3.98
C PRO A 184 4.94 -6.04 -4.19
N ILE A 185 6.22 -6.27 -4.49
CA ILE A 185 7.12 -5.23 -5.01
C ILE A 185 6.62 -4.70 -6.36
N VAL A 186 7.03 -3.49 -6.71
CA VAL A 186 6.65 -2.86 -7.98
C VAL A 186 7.82 -2.86 -8.97
N THR A 187 7.51 -3.02 -10.25
CA THR A 187 8.48 -2.87 -11.34
C THR A 187 8.33 -1.52 -12.06
N PRO A 188 9.41 -0.96 -12.64
CA PRO A 188 9.31 0.27 -13.43
C PRO A 188 8.34 0.16 -14.62
N ALA A 189 8.21 -1.03 -15.21
CA ALA A 189 7.28 -1.32 -16.29
C ALA A 189 5.82 -1.16 -15.84
N GLN A 190 5.47 -1.70 -14.67
CA GLN A 190 4.12 -1.56 -14.08
C GLN A 190 3.78 -0.08 -13.81
N ILE A 191 4.72 0.69 -13.25
CA ILE A 191 4.51 2.13 -13.01
C ILE A 191 4.28 2.88 -14.34
N SER A 192 5.07 2.55 -15.36
CA SER A 192 4.97 3.18 -16.68
C SER A 192 3.63 2.86 -17.36
N GLN A 193 3.20 1.60 -17.33
CA GLN A 193 1.90 1.20 -17.84
C GLN A 193 0.76 1.85 -17.07
N ALA A 194 0.81 1.84 -15.73
CA ALA A 194 -0.22 2.43 -14.86
C ALA A 194 -0.46 3.94 -15.14
N ARG A 195 0.54 4.67 -15.65
CA ARG A 195 0.40 6.07 -16.07
C ARG A 195 -0.50 6.25 -17.29
N LEU A 196 -0.60 5.23 -18.15
CA LEU A 196 -1.36 5.28 -19.40
C LEU A 196 -2.83 4.87 -19.21
N ILE A 197 -3.19 4.40 -18.02
CA ILE A 197 -4.49 3.81 -17.74
C ILE A 197 -5.25 4.62 -16.70
N LYS A 198 -6.57 4.64 -16.85
CA LYS A 198 -7.51 5.15 -15.86
C LYS A 198 -8.52 4.06 -15.56
N HIS A 199 -8.32 3.35 -14.44
CA HIS A 199 -9.15 2.24 -14.02
C HIS A 199 -9.69 2.48 -12.61
N TYR A 200 -10.98 2.19 -12.39
CA TYR A 200 -11.59 2.23 -11.06
C TYR A 200 -11.27 0.94 -10.30
N PHE A 201 -10.83 1.06 -9.06
CA PHE A 201 -10.64 -0.09 -8.19
C PHE A 201 -11.97 -0.78 -7.90
N THR A 202 -11.97 -2.10 -7.83
CA THR A 202 -13.14 -2.87 -7.42
C THR A 202 -13.16 -3.17 -5.94
N GLY A 203 -11.99 -3.35 -5.32
CA GLY A 203 -11.88 -3.84 -3.95
C GLY A 203 -11.52 -5.32 -3.84
N ASP A 204 -11.27 -6.00 -4.96
CA ASP A 204 -10.72 -7.36 -5.01
C ASP A 204 -9.30 -7.35 -5.57
N LEU A 205 -8.33 -7.75 -4.74
CA LEU A 205 -6.91 -7.71 -5.09
C LEU A 205 -6.54 -8.68 -6.23
N ASN A 206 -7.31 -9.74 -6.42
CA ASN A 206 -7.00 -10.79 -7.41
C ASN A 206 -7.62 -10.52 -8.78
N LYS A 207 -8.40 -9.44 -8.92
CA LYS A 207 -9.08 -9.13 -10.17
C LYS A 207 -8.09 -8.67 -11.24
N GLU A 208 -8.18 -9.21 -12.45
CA GLU A 208 -7.39 -8.75 -13.58
C GLU A 208 -7.86 -7.38 -14.10
N ILE A 209 -6.92 -6.59 -14.60
CA ILE A 209 -7.22 -5.25 -15.15
C ILE A 209 -7.41 -5.35 -16.65
N THR A 210 -8.67 -5.28 -17.06
CA THR A 210 -9.04 -5.19 -18.47
C THR A 210 -8.92 -3.74 -18.93
N SER A 211 -7.86 -3.42 -19.68
CA SER A 211 -7.62 -2.08 -20.21
C SER A 211 -6.80 -2.09 -21.49
N TYR A 212 -6.78 -0.97 -22.21
CA TYR A 212 -5.90 -0.74 -23.35
C TYR A 212 -5.16 0.59 -23.15
N PRO A 213 -3.81 0.59 -23.10
CA PRO A 213 -2.89 -0.55 -23.23
C PRO A 213 -3.04 -1.62 -22.13
N ALA A 214 -2.66 -2.86 -22.44
CA ALA A 214 -2.76 -3.97 -21.48
C ALA A 214 -1.84 -3.74 -20.27
N TYR A 215 -2.34 -4.06 -19.07
CA TYR A 215 -1.57 -3.95 -17.83
C TYR A 215 -1.02 -5.32 -17.43
N SER A 216 0.28 -5.39 -17.13
CA SER A 216 0.90 -6.62 -16.63
C SER A 216 0.69 -6.76 -15.12
N GLY A 217 -0.39 -7.46 -14.73
CA GLY A 217 -0.68 -7.83 -13.36
C GLY A 217 -2.16 -7.71 -12.99
N THR A 218 -2.47 -8.01 -11.73
CA THR A 218 -3.82 -7.88 -11.16
C THR A 218 -4.01 -6.52 -10.48
N GLU A 219 -5.19 -6.32 -9.90
CA GLU A 219 -5.55 -5.12 -9.15
C GLU A 219 -4.55 -4.83 -8.01
N ARG A 220 -3.95 -5.86 -7.39
CA ARG A 220 -2.90 -5.67 -6.37
C ARG A 220 -1.65 -4.98 -6.91
N ASN A 221 -1.20 -5.34 -8.13
CA ASN A 221 -0.01 -4.74 -8.73
C ASN A 221 -0.31 -3.30 -9.15
N TYR A 222 -1.50 -3.03 -9.68
CA TYR A 222 -1.91 -1.68 -10.03
C TYR A 222 -2.11 -0.79 -8.81
N LEU A 223 -2.70 -1.33 -7.73
CA LEU A 223 -2.79 -0.65 -6.45
C LEU A 223 -1.40 -0.25 -5.94
N ARG A 224 -0.45 -1.20 -5.95
CA ARG A 224 0.95 -0.93 -5.59
C ARG A 224 1.60 0.14 -6.47
N ALA A 225 1.37 0.11 -7.78
CA ALA A 225 1.88 1.11 -8.72
C ALA A 225 1.26 2.50 -8.48
N GLN A 226 -0.02 2.57 -8.17
CA GLN A 226 -0.70 3.82 -7.82
C GLN A 226 -0.19 4.39 -6.49
N ILE A 227 0.02 3.54 -5.48
CA ILE A 227 0.63 3.93 -4.20
C ILE A 227 2.02 4.54 -4.45
N ALA A 228 2.88 3.86 -5.24
CA ALA A 228 4.21 4.37 -5.58
C ALA A 228 4.16 5.78 -6.18
N ARG A 229 3.26 6.01 -7.15
CA ARG A 229 3.10 7.30 -7.81
C ARG A 229 2.60 8.39 -6.87
N ILE A 230 1.63 8.08 -6.03
CA ILE A 230 1.05 9.04 -5.08
C ILE A 230 2.09 9.37 -4.00
N SER A 231 2.73 8.36 -3.39
CA SER A 231 3.79 8.56 -2.39
C SER A 231 4.92 9.46 -2.90
N ALA A 232 5.36 9.24 -4.15
CA ALA A 232 6.42 10.04 -4.75
C ALA A 232 6.03 11.50 -5.07
N THR A 233 4.74 11.82 -5.14
CA THR A 233 4.25 13.14 -5.56
C THR A 233 3.57 13.95 -4.46
N SER A 234 3.02 13.30 -3.44
CA SER A 234 2.22 13.94 -2.39
C SER A 234 2.82 13.81 -0.99
N SER A 235 4.00 13.20 -0.84
CA SER A 235 4.71 13.18 0.42
C SER A 235 5.48 14.49 0.59
N VAL A 236 5.11 15.29 1.60
CA VAL A 236 5.69 16.61 1.85
C VAL A 236 6.02 16.78 3.33
N SER A 237 6.95 17.68 3.60
CA SER A 237 7.32 18.07 4.96
C SER A 237 7.68 19.56 5.02
N PRO A 238 7.54 20.22 6.19
CA PRO A 238 7.94 21.61 6.34
C PRO A 238 9.41 21.83 5.97
N ALA A 239 9.70 22.94 5.28
CA ALA A 239 11.05 23.29 4.88
C ALA A 239 11.99 23.38 6.10
N GLY A 240 13.19 22.79 5.97
CA GLY A 240 14.19 22.77 7.05
C GLY A 240 13.95 21.75 8.16
N LYS A 241 12.87 20.96 8.08
CA LYS A 241 12.62 19.84 9.01
C LYS A 241 13.63 18.69 8.83
N PHE A 242 13.98 18.39 7.59
CA PHE A 242 14.96 17.35 7.27
C PHE A 242 16.21 17.95 6.64
N LYS A 243 17.36 17.35 6.96
CA LYS A 243 18.66 17.64 6.34
C LYS A 243 19.21 16.35 5.73
N PHE A 244 19.93 16.46 4.63
CA PHE A 244 20.64 15.31 4.08
C PHE A 244 21.83 14.98 4.97
N SER A 245 22.22 13.71 5.03
CA SER A 245 23.40 13.31 5.79
C SER A 245 24.68 13.89 5.17
N GLU A 246 25.62 14.34 6.00
CA GLU A 246 26.89 14.94 5.54
C GLU A 246 27.68 14.00 4.61
N GLU A 247 27.55 12.67 4.78
CA GLU A 247 28.21 11.67 3.93
C GLU A 247 27.67 11.66 2.48
N GLU A 248 26.40 12.00 2.28
CA GLU A 248 25.79 12.16 0.94
C GLU A 248 26.01 13.56 0.36
N GLU A 249 26.39 14.55 1.17
CA GLU A 249 26.72 15.90 0.67
C GLU A 249 28.12 15.96 0.02
N GLU A 250 29.04 15.07 0.39
CA GLU A 250 30.40 15.02 -0.20
C GLU A 250 30.48 14.28 -1.54
N THR A 251 29.47 13.48 -1.89
CA THR A 251 29.40 12.78 -3.18
C THR A 251 28.62 13.64 -4.19
N GLU A 252 29.33 14.42 -5.00
CA GLU A 252 28.77 15.17 -6.16
C GLU A 252 28.23 14.25 -7.29
N ASP A 253 27.95 12.98 -7.01
CA ASP A 253 27.31 12.09 -7.98
C ASP A 253 25.81 12.38 -8.00
N GLU A 254 25.23 12.52 -9.20
CA GLU A 254 23.82 12.77 -9.48
C GLU A 254 22.87 11.60 -9.06
N GLY A 255 23.28 10.80 -8.07
CA GLY A 255 22.45 9.80 -7.43
C GLY A 255 21.35 10.45 -6.60
N ALA A 256 20.19 9.78 -6.52
CA ALA A 256 19.12 10.19 -5.62
C ALA A 256 19.65 10.13 -4.17
N ARG A 257 19.56 11.25 -3.44
CA ARG A 257 19.88 11.28 -2.00
C ARG A 257 18.86 10.42 -1.25
N GLU A 258 19.30 9.30 -0.69
CA GLU A 258 18.41 8.28 -0.13
C GLU A 258 18.25 8.40 1.39
N SER A 259 19.21 9.04 2.07
CA SER A 259 19.20 9.23 3.52
C SER A 259 18.99 10.69 3.92
N TYR A 260 18.10 10.88 4.89
CA TYR A 260 17.80 12.18 5.50
C TYR A 260 17.65 12.01 7.01
N GLN A 261 18.04 13.05 7.75
CA GLN A 261 17.98 13.09 9.20
C GLN A 261 17.07 14.24 9.65
N GLU A 262 16.36 14.05 10.77
CA GLU A 262 15.52 15.09 11.36
C GLU A 262 16.40 16.18 11.99
N ASN A 263 16.12 17.43 11.66
CA ASN A 263 16.87 18.57 12.18
C ASN A 263 16.40 18.91 13.59
N GLU A 264 17.20 18.60 14.60
CA GLU A 264 16.88 18.87 16.01
C GLU A 264 16.65 20.36 16.33
N ASP A 265 17.26 21.26 15.54
CA ASP A 265 17.12 22.70 15.70
C ASP A 265 15.82 23.27 15.08
N PHE A 266 14.96 22.43 14.50
CA PHE A 266 13.74 22.89 13.83
C PHE A 266 12.71 23.42 14.86
N LYS A 267 12.41 24.72 14.79
CA LYS A 267 11.53 25.40 15.77
C LYS A 267 10.03 25.40 15.43
N GLY A 268 9.64 24.72 14.35
CA GLY A 268 8.27 24.77 13.83
C GLY A 268 7.98 26.06 13.08
N ALA A 269 7.30 25.95 11.95
CA ALA A 269 6.78 27.09 11.22
C ALA A 269 5.40 27.48 11.77
N THR A 270 5.08 28.77 11.74
CA THR A 270 3.74 29.25 12.09
C THR A 270 2.72 28.87 11.00
N LEU A 271 1.43 28.86 11.35
CA LEU A 271 0.38 28.54 10.37
C LEU A 271 0.41 29.47 9.15
N SER A 272 0.70 30.76 9.35
CA SER A 272 0.80 31.72 8.25
C SER A 272 1.96 31.41 7.30
N GLU A 273 3.10 30.96 7.82
CA GLU A 273 4.26 30.56 7.01
C GLU A 273 4.00 29.26 6.24
N LEU A 274 3.26 28.31 6.84
CA LEU A 274 2.87 27.06 6.18
C LEU A 274 1.84 27.25 5.05
N LEU A 275 1.09 28.36 5.08
CA LEU A 275 0.09 28.70 4.07
C LEU A 275 0.63 29.64 2.98
N ASP A 276 1.90 30.03 3.06
CA ASP A 276 2.50 30.94 2.10
C ASP A 276 2.64 30.25 0.74
N GLU A 277 1.97 30.81 -0.27
CA GLU A 277 1.96 30.28 -1.64
C GLU A 277 3.31 30.48 -2.34
N GLU A 278 4.14 31.44 -1.90
CA GLU A 278 5.46 31.71 -2.50
C GLU A 278 6.51 30.64 -2.16
N LEU A 279 6.22 29.79 -1.16
CA LEU A 279 7.06 28.63 -0.80
C LEU A 279 6.78 27.39 -1.66
N ASN A 280 5.74 27.40 -2.50
CA ASN A 280 5.49 26.35 -3.48
C ASN A 280 6.38 26.58 -4.71
N GLY A 281 7.62 26.07 -4.65
CA GLY A 281 8.54 26.02 -5.79
C GLY A 281 8.08 25.10 -6.91
#